data_AF-C9L787-F1
#
_entry.id   AF-C9L787-F1
#
_cell.length_a   1.000
_cell.length_b   1.000
_cell.length_c   1.000
_cell.angle_alpha   90.00
_cell.angle_beta   90.00
_cell.angle_gamma   90.00
#
_symmetry.space_group_name_H-M   'P 1'
#
loop_
_entity.id
_entity.type
_entity.pdbx_description
1 polymer ?
#
loop_
_entity_poly.entity_id
_entity_poly.type
_entity_poly.pdbx_seq_one_letter_code
_entity_poly.pdbx_strand_id
1 'polypeptide(L)'
;MIDTFTDYILADISSPITLLLLLVVSIYFIGKFLFKNWGNIKSYFENSYQNRKKKEELYETVEVLQKAKDDIIAETKALSQAQKDFYDEQLKYRNVSQQLRDSLQEKTDIAVKKSEEALNEIKELHLILEQIQTRQEEIDADRKSQKVNELRQDLINAYHYFTSVERNPKQEWNEMEAHAFWSMFGDYERYGGNDFAHRVIQPAMNKLKIIPITQED
;
A
#
# COMPACT_ATOMS: atom_id res chain seq x y z
N MET A 1 -59.63 43.96 -102.82
CA MET A 1 -59.86 42.50 -102.97
C MET A 1 -59.59 41.74 -101.66
N ILE A 2 -59.57 42.43 -100.51
CA ILE A 2 -59.41 41.81 -99.18
C ILE A 2 -60.76 41.90 -98.42
N ASP A 3 -61.52 42.97 -98.67
CA ASP A 3 -62.82 43.22 -98.02
C ASP A 3 -63.92 42.23 -98.43
N THR A 4 -63.92 41.76 -99.68
CA THR A 4 -64.95 40.81 -100.19
C THR A 4 -64.78 39.38 -99.68
N PHE A 5 -63.56 39.00 -99.27
CA PHE A 5 -63.24 37.65 -98.80
C PHE A 5 -63.53 37.49 -97.30
N THR A 6 -63.39 38.58 -96.54
CA THR A 6 -63.65 38.61 -95.09
C THR A 6 -65.14 38.55 -94.78
N ASP A 7 -65.97 39.23 -95.58
CA ASP A 7 -67.43 39.21 -95.44
C ASP A 7 -68.04 37.81 -95.71
N TYR A 8 -67.45 37.00 -96.60
CA TYR A 8 -67.96 35.66 -96.94
C TYR A 8 -67.61 34.59 -95.88
N ILE A 9 -66.46 34.74 -95.20
CA ILE A 9 -66.05 33.81 -94.12
C ILE A 9 -66.83 34.07 -92.83
N LEU A 10 -67.21 35.32 -92.57
CA LEU A 10 -67.97 35.70 -91.37
C LEU A 10 -69.47 35.38 -91.47
N ALA A 11 -70.02 35.25 -92.69
CA ALA A 11 -71.44 34.95 -92.91
C ALA A 11 -71.81 33.47 -92.66
N ASP A 12 -70.85 32.53 -92.68
CA ASP A 12 -71.10 31.07 -92.60
C ASP A 12 -70.09 30.34 -91.70
N ILE A 13 -69.97 30.81 -90.46
CA ILE A 13 -69.03 30.30 -89.43
C ILE A 13 -69.36 28.86 -88.99
N SER A 14 -70.58 28.37 -89.24
CA SER A 14 -71.04 27.01 -88.89
C SER A 14 -70.80 25.96 -89.98
N SER A 15 -70.36 26.35 -91.17
CA SER A 15 -70.12 25.42 -92.27
C SER A 15 -68.89 24.53 -91.99
N PRO A 16 -68.99 23.20 -92.17
CA PRO A 16 -67.86 22.29 -91.97
C PRO A 16 -66.63 22.66 -92.80
N ILE A 17 -66.84 23.29 -93.97
CA ILE A 17 -65.77 23.68 -94.89
C ILE A 17 -65.06 24.95 -94.38
N THR A 18 -65.79 25.94 -93.87
CA THR A 18 -65.19 27.17 -93.31
C THR A 18 -64.43 26.88 -92.02
N LEU A 19 -64.95 25.99 -91.17
CA LEU A 19 -64.25 25.49 -89.97
C LEU A 19 -62.97 24.74 -90.32
N LEU A 20 -63.00 23.88 -91.34
CA LEU A 20 -61.81 23.14 -91.77
C LEU A 20 -60.75 24.07 -92.36
N LEU A 21 -61.16 25.10 -93.10
CA LEU A 21 -60.26 26.11 -93.65
C LEU A 21 -59.65 26.99 -92.56
N LEU A 22 -60.45 27.43 -91.56
CA LEU A 22 -59.95 28.12 -90.37
C LEU A 22 -58.98 27.25 -89.56
N LEU A 23 -59.26 25.96 -89.41
CA LEU A 23 -58.39 25.01 -88.72
C LEU A 23 -57.07 24.84 -89.45
N VAL A 24 -57.10 24.69 -90.79
CA VAL A 24 -55.88 24.59 -91.61
C VAL A 24 -55.05 25.88 -91.53
N VAL A 25 -55.69 27.05 -91.61
CA VAL A 25 -55.02 28.35 -91.47
C VAL A 25 -54.45 28.53 -90.07
N SER A 26 -55.19 28.16 -89.03
CA SER A 26 -54.73 28.18 -87.64
C SER A 26 -53.53 27.26 -87.43
N ILE A 27 -53.57 26.02 -87.93
CA ILE A 27 -52.45 25.08 -87.91
C ILE A 27 -51.23 25.66 -88.65
N TYR A 28 -51.42 26.30 -89.80
CA TYR A 28 -50.34 26.94 -90.54
C TYR A 28 -49.68 28.07 -89.73
N PHE A 29 -50.48 28.96 -89.13
CA PHE A 29 -49.96 30.04 -88.29
C PHE A 29 -49.30 29.53 -87.01
N ILE A 30 -49.88 28.51 -86.35
CA ILE A 30 -49.29 27.83 -85.19
C ILE A 30 -47.96 27.18 -85.60
N GLY A 31 -47.93 26.43 -86.70
CA GLY A 31 -46.72 25.80 -87.21
C GLY A 31 -45.62 26.82 -87.54
N LYS A 32 -45.97 27.93 -88.19
CA LYS A 32 -45.04 29.03 -88.50
C LYS A 32 -44.55 29.73 -87.23
N PHE A 33 -45.42 29.94 -86.25
CA PHE A 33 -45.07 30.53 -84.95
C PHE A 33 -44.15 29.61 -84.15
N LEU A 34 -44.46 28.31 -84.10
CA LEU A 34 -43.64 27.29 -83.46
C LEU A 34 -42.27 27.18 -84.13
N PHE A 35 -42.20 27.21 -85.48
CA PHE A 35 -40.94 27.14 -86.20
C PHE A 35 -40.08 28.41 -86.00
N LYS A 36 -40.69 29.60 -86.09
CA LYS A 36 -40.01 30.88 -85.89
C LYS A 36 -39.50 31.07 -84.45
N ASN A 37 -40.24 30.57 -83.46
CA ASN A 37 -39.90 30.68 -82.04
C ASN A 37 -39.31 29.38 -81.46
N TRP A 38 -38.97 28.39 -82.29
CA TRP A 38 -38.54 27.07 -81.85
C TRP A 38 -37.31 27.12 -80.94
N GLY A 39 -36.34 27.98 -81.26
CA GLY A 39 -35.16 28.21 -80.42
C GLY A 39 -35.51 28.68 -79.01
N ASN A 40 -36.45 29.63 -78.90
CA ASN A 40 -36.93 30.14 -77.61
C ASN A 40 -37.67 29.05 -76.85
N ILE A 41 -38.60 28.33 -77.49
CA ILE A 41 -39.35 27.23 -76.88
C ILE A 41 -38.41 26.13 -76.37
N LYS A 42 -37.43 25.71 -77.18
CA LYS A 42 -36.42 24.74 -76.77
C LYS A 42 -35.60 25.22 -75.56
N SER A 43 -35.18 26.48 -75.55
CA SER A 43 -34.46 27.05 -74.40
C SER A 43 -35.30 27.11 -73.12
N TYR A 44 -36.62 27.35 -73.23
CA TYR A 44 -37.53 27.32 -72.08
C TYR A 44 -37.65 25.92 -71.49
N PHE A 45 -37.79 24.88 -72.34
CA PHE A 45 -37.83 23.50 -71.88
C PHE A 45 -36.50 23.04 -71.31
N GLU A 46 -35.38 23.36 -71.97
CA GLU A 46 -34.04 23.04 -71.49
C GLU A 46 -33.77 23.70 -70.13
N ASN A 47 -34.03 25.01 -70.01
CA ASN A 47 -33.87 25.72 -68.74
C ASN A 47 -34.79 25.16 -67.64
N SER A 48 -36.03 24.81 -67.96
CA SER A 48 -36.96 24.20 -67.01
C SER A 48 -36.50 22.81 -66.55
N TYR A 49 -35.97 21.99 -67.47
CA TYR A 49 -35.40 20.68 -67.17
C TYR A 49 -34.14 20.80 -66.30
N GLN A 50 -33.19 21.66 -66.69
CA GLN A 50 -31.98 21.93 -65.91
C GLN A 50 -32.30 22.46 -64.51
N ASN A 51 -33.30 23.32 -64.36
CA ASN A 51 -33.73 23.82 -63.05
C ASN A 51 -34.36 22.75 -62.17
N ARG A 52 -35.07 21.76 -62.73
CA ARG A 52 -35.56 20.61 -61.96
C ARG A 52 -34.42 19.72 -61.50
N LYS A 53 -33.50 19.38 -62.41
CA LYS A 53 -32.32 18.59 -62.10
C LYS A 53 -31.48 19.23 -60.99
N LYS A 54 -31.21 20.53 -61.07
CA LYS A 54 -30.51 21.28 -60.01
C LYS A 54 -31.24 21.24 -58.66
N LYS A 55 -32.58 21.23 -58.67
CA LYS A 55 -33.37 21.10 -57.43
C LYS A 55 -33.23 19.69 -56.84
N GLU A 56 -33.27 18.64 -57.66
CA GLU A 56 -33.07 17.26 -57.23
C GLU A 56 -31.67 17.06 -56.63
N GLU A 57 -30.62 17.51 -57.32
CA GLU A 57 -29.24 17.49 -56.81
C GLU A 57 -29.10 18.27 -55.50
N LEU A 58 -29.80 19.40 -55.36
CA LEU A 58 -29.83 20.18 -54.13
C LEU A 58 -30.51 19.43 -52.99
N TYR A 59 -31.64 18.76 -53.25
CA TYR A 59 -32.33 17.95 -52.23
C TYR A 59 -31.46 16.79 -51.74
N GLU A 60 -30.83 16.06 -52.66
CA GLU A 60 -29.89 14.98 -52.31
C GLU A 60 -28.72 15.51 -51.47
N THR A 61 -28.15 16.66 -51.86
CA THR A 61 -27.06 17.28 -51.10
C THR A 61 -27.52 17.67 -49.69
N VAL A 62 -28.71 18.25 -49.54
CA VAL A 62 -29.27 18.61 -48.23
C VAL A 62 -29.50 17.37 -47.36
N GLU A 63 -29.99 16.27 -47.95
CA GLU A 63 -30.20 15.01 -47.23
C GLU A 63 -28.88 14.42 -46.72
N VAL A 64 -27.84 14.38 -47.56
CA VAL A 64 -26.50 13.93 -47.17
C VAL A 64 -25.93 14.81 -46.05
N LEU A 65 -26.07 16.14 -46.17
CA LEU A 65 -25.61 17.07 -45.15
C LEU A 65 -26.37 16.91 -43.83
N GLN A 66 -27.68 16.67 -43.89
CA GLN A 66 -28.49 16.43 -42.70
C GLN A 66 -28.07 15.14 -41.99
N LYS A 67 -27.84 14.07 -42.75
CA LYS A 67 -27.31 12.81 -42.20
C LYS A 67 -25.93 13.01 -41.57
N ALA A 68 -25.01 13.67 -42.27
CA ALA A 68 -23.68 13.97 -41.75
C ALA A 68 -23.74 14.80 -40.46
N LYS A 69 -24.65 15.77 -40.38
CA LYS A 69 -24.89 16.55 -39.16
C LYS A 69 -25.36 15.66 -38.01
N ASP A 70 -26.33 14.77 -38.26
CA ASP A 70 -26.87 13.88 -37.23
C ASP A 70 -25.81 12.87 -36.74
N ASP A 71 -24.99 12.35 -37.65
CA ASP A 71 -23.84 11.48 -37.33
C ASP A 71 -22.81 12.21 -36.45
N ILE A 72 -22.45 13.46 -36.79
CA ILE A 72 -21.54 14.29 -35.99
C ILE A 72 -22.13 14.56 -34.60
N ILE A 73 -23.44 14.82 -34.49
CA ILE A 73 -24.10 15.03 -33.19
C ILE A 73 -24.05 13.75 -32.35
N ALA A 74 -24.30 12.59 -32.96
CA ALA A 74 -24.22 11.30 -32.28
C ALA A 74 -22.80 11.01 -31.79
N GLU A 75 -21.79 11.23 -32.64
CA GLU A 75 -20.38 11.07 -32.29
C GLU A 75 -19.95 12.03 -31.18
N THR A 76 -20.35 13.30 -31.25
CA THR A 76 -20.05 14.31 -30.22
C THR A 76 -20.64 13.91 -28.86
N LYS A 77 -21.88 13.37 -28.85
CA LYS A 77 -22.50 12.86 -27.63
C LYS A 77 -21.73 11.66 -27.07
N ALA A 78 -21.39 10.70 -27.92
CA ALA A 78 -20.62 9.52 -27.52
C ALA A 78 -19.25 9.91 -26.94
N LEU A 79 -18.54 10.84 -27.59
CA LEU A 79 -17.27 11.37 -27.13
C LEU A 79 -17.39 12.07 -25.78
N SER A 80 -18.40 12.92 -25.60
CA SER A 80 -18.65 13.62 -24.33
C SER A 80 -18.93 12.65 -23.18
N GLN A 81 -19.66 11.57 -23.46
CA GLN A 81 -19.94 10.52 -22.49
C GLN A 81 -18.66 9.75 -22.14
N ALA A 82 -17.88 9.36 -23.15
CA ALA A 82 -16.60 8.68 -22.94
C ALA A 82 -15.62 9.54 -22.12
N GLN A 83 -15.58 10.85 -22.36
CA GLN A 83 -14.76 11.78 -21.59
C GLN A 83 -15.20 11.85 -20.12
N LYS A 84 -16.51 11.86 -19.88
CA LYS A 84 -17.07 11.83 -18.52
C LYS A 84 -16.74 10.53 -17.81
N ASP A 85 -16.93 9.40 -18.48
CA ASP A 85 -16.64 8.07 -17.93
C ASP A 85 -15.14 7.94 -17.58
N PHE A 86 -14.26 8.44 -18.46
CA PHE A 86 -12.82 8.49 -18.21
C PHE A 86 -12.48 9.35 -16.98
N TYR A 87 -13.10 10.53 -16.84
CA TYR A 87 -12.88 11.38 -15.68
C TYR A 87 -13.36 10.73 -14.37
N ASP A 88 -14.53 10.11 -14.39
CA ASP A 88 -15.08 9.39 -13.24
C ASP A 88 -14.18 8.20 -12.85
N GLU A 89 -13.64 7.48 -13.82
CA GLU A 89 -12.67 6.41 -13.60
C GLU A 89 -11.36 6.92 -13.00
N GLN A 90 -10.81 8.03 -13.53
CA GLN A 90 -9.62 8.67 -12.97
C GLN A 90 -9.84 9.12 -11.52
N LEU A 91 -11.03 9.64 -11.21
CA LEU A 91 -11.40 10.03 -9.85
C LEU A 91 -11.45 8.83 -8.91
N LYS A 92 -11.98 7.69 -9.36
CA LYS A 92 -11.95 6.43 -8.60
C LYS A 92 -10.51 6.01 -8.29
N TYR A 93 -9.63 5.98 -9.29
CA TYR A 93 -8.23 5.62 -9.08
C TYR A 93 -7.53 6.56 -8.11
N ARG A 94 -7.78 7.87 -8.23
CA ARG A 94 -7.23 8.87 -7.29
C ARG A 94 -7.67 8.57 -5.87
N ASN A 95 -8.96 8.32 -5.64
CA ASN A 95 -9.49 8.03 -4.30
C ASN A 95 -8.91 6.74 -3.71
N VAL A 96 -8.84 5.66 -4.49
CA VAL A 96 -8.22 4.40 -4.06
C VAL A 96 -6.74 4.60 -3.72
N SER A 97 -6.01 5.35 -4.54
CA SER A 97 -4.59 5.64 -4.27
C SER A 97 -4.41 6.44 -2.98
N GLN A 98 -5.34 7.34 -2.67
CA GLN A 98 -5.31 8.13 -1.45
C GLN A 98 -5.59 7.26 -0.24
N GLN A 99 -6.66 6.46 -0.28
CA GLN A 99 -6.99 5.51 0.79
C GLN A 99 -5.85 4.53 1.08
N LEU A 100 -5.16 4.07 0.04
CA LEU A 100 -4.02 3.17 0.20
C LEU A 100 -2.85 3.90 0.90
N ARG A 101 -2.56 5.15 0.52
CA ARG A 101 -1.54 5.96 1.19
C ARG A 101 -1.88 6.18 2.66
N ASP A 102 -3.11 6.59 2.94
CA ASP A 102 -3.58 6.88 4.30
C ASP A 102 -3.52 5.61 5.18
N SER A 103 -3.94 4.44 4.65
CA SER A 103 -3.87 3.16 5.36
C SER A 103 -2.43 2.68 5.59
N LEU A 104 -1.53 2.89 4.62
CA LEU A 104 -0.11 2.56 4.79
C LEU A 104 0.54 3.46 5.84
N GLN A 105 0.21 4.75 5.84
CA GLN A 105 0.69 5.69 6.84
C GLN A 105 0.20 5.31 8.24
N GLU A 106 -1.09 5.03 8.41
CA GLU A 106 -1.66 4.58 9.69
C GLU A 106 -0.97 3.30 10.20
N LYS A 107 -0.78 2.30 9.33
CA LYS A 107 -0.06 1.08 9.70
C LYS A 107 1.38 1.34 10.10
N THR A 108 2.05 2.27 9.42
CA THR A 108 3.42 2.67 9.74
C THR A 108 3.48 3.37 11.09
N ASP A 109 2.57 4.31 11.36
CA ASP A 109 2.49 5.03 12.63
C ASP A 109 2.21 4.07 13.81
N ILE A 110 1.29 3.10 13.62
CA ILE A 110 1.03 2.06 14.61
C ILE A 110 2.27 1.20 14.86
N ALA A 111 3.00 0.82 13.81
CA ALA A 111 4.21 0.01 13.93
C ALA A 111 5.32 0.77 14.67
N VAL A 112 5.53 2.04 14.34
CA VAL A 112 6.49 2.92 15.02
C VAL A 112 6.11 3.03 16.50
N LYS A 113 4.87 3.36 16.83
CA LYS A 113 4.41 3.48 18.22
C LYS A 113 4.64 2.20 19.03
N LYS A 114 4.26 1.04 18.47
CA LYS A 114 4.50 -0.26 19.13
C LYS A 114 5.99 -0.55 19.31
N SER A 115 6.82 -0.16 18.35
CA SER A 115 8.27 -0.33 18.47
C SER A 115 8.86 0.56 19.57
N GLU A 116 8.36 1.79 19.72
CA GLU A 116 8.77 2.72 20.79
C GLU A 116 8.34 2.21 22.17
N GLU A 117 7.11 1.70 22.29
CA GLU A 117 6.61 1.07 23.51
C GLU A 117 7.50 -0.13 23.91
N ALA A 118 7.77 -1.05 22.97
CA ALA A 118 8.64 -2.19 23.21
C ALA A 118 10.09 -1.79 23.58
N LEU A 119 10.63 -0.75 22.94
CA LEU A 119 11.96 -0.23 23.27
C LEU A 119 12.02 0.35 24.68
N ASN A 120 10.96 1.01 25.14
CA ASN A 120 10.89 1.54 26.49
C ASN A 120 10.79 0.39 27.51
N GLU A 121 9.97 -0.61 27.27
CA GLU A 121 9.89 -1.81 28.12
C GLU A 121 11.25 -2.53 28.22
N ILE A 122 11.96 -2.68 27.10
CA ILE A 122 13.30 -3.29 27.09
C ILE A 122 14.29 -2.47 27.94
N LYS A 123 14.23 -1.13 27.88
CA LYS A 123 15.09 -0.27 28.71
C LYS A 123 14.78 -0.42 30.20
N GLU A 124 13.50 -0.45 30.57
CA GLU A 124 13.10 -0.66 31.97
C GLU A 124 13.54 -2.03 32.48
N LEU A 125 13.35 -3.09 31.69
CA LEU A 125 13.84 -4.42 32.01
C LEU A 125 15.36 -4.46 32.18
N HIS A 126 16.11 -3.75 31.33
CA HIS A 126 17.56 -3.67 31.44
C HIS A 126 18.01 -3.03 32.76
N LEU A 127 17.36 -1.93 33.15
CA LEU A 127 17.64 -1.26 34.43
C LEU A 127 17.33 -2.18 35.62
N ILE A 128 16.22 -2.91 35.57
CA ILE A 128 15.85 -3.87 36.62
C ILE A 128 16.89 -5.01 36.69
N LEU A 129 17.35 -5.52 35.54
CA LEU A 129 18.38 -6.57 35.50
C LEU A 129 19.70 -6.09 36.10
N GLU A 130 20.13 -4.87 35.80
CA GLU A 130 21.35 -4.28 36.38
C GLU A 130 21.24 -4.13 37.91
N GLN A 131 20.08 -3.69 38.40
CA GLN A 131 19.81 -3.62 39.84
C GLN A 131 19.81 -4.99 40.50
N ILE A 132 19.20 -6.00 39.87
CA ILE A 132 19.20 -7.38 40.36
C ILE A 132 20.63 -7.93 40.42
N GLN A 133 21.43 -7.71 39.37
CA GLN A 133 22.81 -8.17 39.33
C GLN A 133 23.64 -7.53 40.44
N THR A 134 23.56 -6.21 40.60
CA THR A 134 24.27 -5.48 41.67
C THR A 134 23.89 -6.02 43.04
N ARG A 135 22.58 -6.19 43.30
CA ARG A 135 22.09 -6.72 44.57
C ARG A 135 22.52 -8.17 44.79
N GLN A 136 22.61 -8.98 43.74
CA GLN A 136 23.07 -10.35 43.83
C GLN A 136 24.56 -10.41 44.21
N GLU A 137 25.38 -9.55 43.61
CA GLU A 137 26.80 -9.42 43.96
C GLU A 137 26.99 -8.99 45.42
N GLU A 138 26.18 -8.04 45.90
CA GLU A 138 26.16 -7.62 47.32
C GLU A 138 25.79 -8.80 48.24
N ILE A 139 24.72 -9.53 47.92
CA ILE A 139 24.27 -10.70 48.71
C ILE A 139 25.35 -11.78 48.75
N ASP A 140 26.01 -12.04 47.63
CA ASP A 140 27.05 -13.08 47.57
C ASP A 140 28.32 -12.65 48.29
N ALA A 141 28.70 -11.36 48.24
CA ALA A 141 29.78 -10.80 49.04
C ALA A 141 29.48 -10.89 50.55
N ASP A 142 28.25 -10.54 50.96
CA ASP A 142 27.80 -10.63 52.35
C ASP A 142 27.79 -12.08 52.84
N ARG A 143 27.26 -13.02 52.06
CA ARG A 143 27.27 -14.45 52.38
C ARG A 143 28.68 -14.99 52.52
N LYS A 144 29.59 -14.59 51.62
CA LYS A 144 31.00 -14.96 51.69
C LYS A 144 31.63 -14.42 52.99
N SER A 145 31.41 -13.15 53.31
CA SER A 145 31.89 -12.52 54.54
C SER A 145 31.36 -13.20 55.80
N GLN A 146 30.06 -13.48 55.86
CA GLN A 146 29.42 -14.24 56.95
C GLN A 146 30.06 -15.62 57.09
N LYS A 147 30.25 -16.34 55.98
CA LYS A 147 30.82 -17.68 56.02
C LYS A 147 32.27 -17.69 56.50
N VAL A 148 33.07 -16.72 56.08
CA VAL A 148 34.43 -16.51 56.59
C VAL A 148 34.41 -16.26 58.10
N ASN A 149 33.47 -15.46 58.60
CA ASN A 149 33.36 -15.15 60.02
C ASN A 149 32.96 -16.38 60.85
N GLU A 150 32.00 -17.18 60.38
CA GLU A 150 31.62 -18.46 61.00
C GLU A 150 32.82 -19.41 61.08
N LEU A 151 33.46 -19.68 59.94
CA LEU A 151 34.62 -20.57 59.87
C LEU A 151 35.78 -20.05 60.73
N ARG A 152 35.98 -18.73 60.81
CA ARG A 152 36.99 -18.13 61.70
C ARG A 152 36.69 -18.47 63.16
N GLN A 153 35.44 -18.34 63.58
CA GLN A 153 35.05 -18.65 64.95
C GLN A 153 35.26 -20.14 65.26
N ASP A 154 34.89 -21.02 64.34
CA ASP A 154 35.08 -22.47 64.50
C ASP A 154 36.58 -22.84 64.56
N LEU A 155 37.42 -22.22 63.71
CA LEU A 155 38.87 -22.38 63.75
C LEU A 155 39.48 -21.92 65.09
N ILE A 156 39.02 -20.78 65.61
CA ILE A 156 39.45 -20.26 66.92
C ILE A 156 39.04 -21.22 68.05
N ASN A 157 37.81 -21.74 68.01
CA ASN A 157 37.31 -22.69 68.99
C ASN A 157 38.11 -24.00 68.97
N ALA A 158 38.36 -24.55 67.78
CA ALA A 158 39.17 -25.75 67.60
C ALA A 158 40.61 -25.52 68.09
N TYR A 159 41.22 -24.38 67.73
CA TYR A 159 42.53 -23.97 68.24
C TYR A 159 42.56 -23.98 69.77
N HIS A 160 41.63 -23.26 70.43
CA HIS A 160 41.56 -23.22 71.89
C HIS A 160 41.38 -24.59 72.54
N TYR A 161 40.61 -25.48 71.92
CA TYR A 161 40.40 -26.83 72.42
C TYR A 161 41.68 -27.67 72.36
N PHE A 162 42.27 -27.79 71.16
CA PHE A 162 43.37 -28.72 70.92
C PHE A 162 44.73 -28.21 71.44
N THR A 163 44.95 -26.90 71.51
CA THR A 163 46.23 -26.35 72.02
C THR A 163 46.21 -26.05 73.52
N SER A 164 45.06 -26.22 74.20
CA SER A 164 45.01 -26.05 75.67
C SER A 164 45.71 -27.21 76.36
N VAL A 165 46.73 -26.92 77.16
CA VAL A 165 47.47 -27.92 77.95
C VAL A 165 46.59 -28.57 79.03
N GLU A 166 45.57 -27.85 79.52
CA GLU A 166 44.63 -28.38 80.50
C GLU A 166 43.65 -29.40 79.89
N ARG A 167 43.20 -29.17 78.65
CA ARG A 167 42.22 -30.03 77.97
C ARG A 167 42.86 -31.11 77.10
N ASN A 168 44.00 -30.81 76.50
CA ASN A 168 44.79 -31.73 75.70
C ASN A 168 46.25 -31.76 76.22
N PRO A 169 46.52 -32.41 77.38
CA PRO A 169 47.85 -32.42 77.97
C PRO A 169 48.90 -33.09 77.07
N LYS A 170 48.47 -34.04 76.23
CA LYS A 170 49.36 -34.75 75.31
C LYS A 170 49.61 -33.97 74.02
N GLN A 171 48.81 -32.94 73.72
CA GLN A 171 48.88 -32.15 72.49
C GLN A 171 48.78 -33.04 71.24
N GLU A 172 47.78 -33.92 71.24
CA GLU A 172 47.52 -34.89 70.17
C GLU A 172 46.08 -34.78 69.68
N TRP A 173 45.84 -35.19 68.44
CA TRP A 173 44.52 -35.30 67.81
C TRP A 173 44.51 -36.51 66.88
N ASN A 174 43.33 -37.09 66.63
CA ASN A 174 43.24 -38.24 65.74
C ASN A 174 43.22 -37.83 64.25
N GLU A 175 43.42 -38.80 63.35
CA GLU A 175 43.42 -38.53 61.90
C GLU A 175 42.13 -37.88 61.38
N MET A 176 40.96 -38.26 61.91
CA MET A 176 39.67 -37.69 61.49
C MET A 176 39.54 -36.23 61.94
N GLU A 177 39.97 -35.90 63.16
CA GLU A 177 39.98 -34.53 63.69
C GLU A 177 40.93 -33.64 62.90
N ALA A 178 42.14 -34.14 62.62
CA ALA A 178 43.11 -33.44 61.79
C ALA A 178 42.54 -33.18 60.37
N HIS A 179 41.95 -34.21 59.74
CA HIS A 179 41.34 -34.07 58.42
C HIS A 179 40.17 -33.06 58.41
N ALA A 180 39.27 -33.14 59.38
CA ALA A 180 38.14 -32.22 59.49
C ALA A 180 38.60 -30.78 59.69
N PHE A 181 39.60 -30.57 60.56
CA PHE A 181 40.19 -29.26 60.79
C PHE A 181 40.83 -28.68 59.53
N TRP A 182 41.67 -29.45 58.83
CA TRP A 182 42.32 -28.96 57.61
C TRP A 182 41.35 -28.75 56.45
N SER A 183 40.30 -29.56 56.35
CA SER A 183 39.21 -29.31 55.39
C SER A 183 38.53 -27.97 55.68
N MET A 184 38.19 -27.72 56.95
CA MET A 184 37.56 -26.45 57.38
C MET A 184 38.48 -25.25 57.17
N PHE A 185 39.78 -25.41 57.44
CA PHE A 185 40.79 -24.39 57.18
C PHE A 185 40.91 -24.08 55.68
N GLY A 186 40.92 -25.11 54.83
CA GLY A 186 40.91 -24.93 53.37
C GLY A 186 39.64 -24.24 52.85
N ASP A 187 38.48 -24.52 53.44
CA ASP A 187 37.24 -23.79 53.12
C ASP A 187 37.32 -22.32 53.54
N TYR A 188 37.88 -22.02 54.72
CA TYR A 188 38.11 -20.64 55.16
C TYR A 188 38.98 -19.86 54.16
N GLU A 189 40.07 -20.46 53.68
CA GLU A 189 40.94 -19.86 52.65
C GLU A 189 40.20 -19.67 51.32
N ARG A 190 39.43 -20.67 50.87
CA ARG A 190 38.63 -20.59 49.64
C ARG A 190 37.64 -19.42 49.67
N TYR A 191 37.05 -19.14 50.83
CA TYR A 191 36.18 -17.98 51.01
C TYR A 191 36.94 -16.66 51.26
N GLY A 192 38.27 -16.63 51.13
CA GLY A 192 39.08 -15.41 51.23
C GLY A 192 39.49 -15.03 52.65
N GLY A 193 39.35 -15.95 53.60
CA GLY A 193 39.89 -15.78 54.94
C GLY A 193 41.42 -15.80 54.95
N ASN A 194 42.05 -14.79 55.53
CA ASN A 194 43.52 -14.72 55.67
C ASN A 194 43.91 -14.10 57.04
N ASP A 195 45.21 -13.83 57.24
CA ASP A 195 45.87 -13.13 58.34
C ASP A 195 46.16 -13.92 59.62
N PHE A 196 45.19 -14.07 60.52
CA PHE A 196 45.44 -14.61 61.87
C PHE A 196 45.58 -16.14 61.84
N ALA A 197 44.77 -16.80 61.02
CA ALA A 197 44.73 -18.25 60.91
C ALA A 197 46.08 -18.82 60.43
N HIS A 198 46.69 -18.22 59.41
CA HIS A 198 48.01 -18.65 58.90
C HIS A 198 49.18 -18.33 59.82
N ARG A 199 49.11 -17.22 60.58
CA ARG A 199 50.21 -16.78 61.44
C ARG A 199 50.23 -17.49 62.80
N VAL A 200 49.06 -17.82 63.35
CA VAL A 200 48.93 -18.31 64.72
C VAL A 200 48.35 -19.72 64.76
N ILE A 201 47.18 -19.92 64.15
CA ILE A 201 46.45 -21.17 64.25
C ILE A 201 47.18 -22.30 63.50
N GLN A 202 47.48 -22.13 62.21
CA GLN A 202 48.12 -23.15 61.39
C GLN A 202 49.47 -23.64 61.97
N PRO A 203 50.42 -22.77 62.39
CA PRO A 203 51.67 -23.24 62.98
C PRO A 203 51.49 -23.96 64.33
N ALA A 204 50.48 -23.59 65.11
CA ALA A 204 50.21 -24.24 66.39
C ALA A 204 49.57 -25.61 66.20
N MET A 205 48.58 -25.72 65.30
CA MET A 205 47.90 -26.97 65.00
C MET A 205 48.85 -27.99 64.32
N ASN A 206 49.79 -27.51 63.51
CA ASN A 206 50.86 -28.35 62.93
C ASN A 206 51.80 -29.01 63.97
N LYS A 207 51.84 -28.51 65.21
CA LYS A 207 52.67 -29.10 66.28
C LYS A 207 51.99 -30.28 66.97
N LEU A 208 50.69 -30.44 66.79
CA LEU A 208 49.92 -31.53 67.39
C LEU A 208 50.30 -32.85 66.74
N LYS A 209 50.49 -33.90 67.55
CA LYS A 209 50.77 -35.24 67.00
C LYS A 209 49.48 -35.89 66.53
N ILE A 210 49.52 -36.45 65.32
CA ILE A 210 48.39 -37.20 64.77
C ILE A 210 48.47 -38.65 65.28
N ILE A 211 47.40 -39.11 65.90
CA ILE A 211 47.25 -40.50 66.33
C ILE A 211 46.42 -41.24 65.27
N PRO A 212 46.90 -42.38 64.73
CA PRO A 212 46.11 -43.20 63.83
C PRO A 212 44.81 -43.63 64.51
N ILE A 213 43.72 -43.67 63.76
CA ILE A 213 42.51 -44.34 64.24
C ILE A 213 42.77 -45.83 64.13
N THR A 214 43.41 -46.40 65.15
CA THR A 214 43.40 -47.85 65.33
C THR A 214 41.94 -48.26 65.49
N GLN A 215 41.43 -48.99 64.50
CA GLN A 215 40.30 -49.89 64.73
C GLN A 215 40.80 -50.93 65.72
N GLU A 216 40.51 -50.73 67.01
CA GLU A 216 40.52 -51.87 67.94
C GLU A 216 39.22 -52.64 67.71
N ASP A 217 39.39 -53.93 67.45
CA ASP A 217 38.36 -54.97 67.29
C ASP A 217 37.35 -55.04 68.45
#